data_AF-A0A1Y4DP50-F1
#
_entry.id   AF-A0A1Y4DP50-F1
#
_cell.length_a   1.000
_cell.length_b   1.000
_cell.length_c   1.000
_cell.angle_alpha   90.00
_cell.angle_beta   90.00
_cell.angle_gamma   90.00
#
_symmetry.space_group_name_H-M   'P 1'
#
loop_
_entity.id
_entity.type
_entity.pdbx_description
1 polymer ?
#
loop_
_entity_poly.entity_id
_entity_poly.type
_entity_poly.pdbx_seq_one_letter_code
_entity_poly.pdbx_strand_id
1 'polypeptide(L)'
;MDREQIAEEVLAAVGGKGNVTANDICMTRLRILTQDPSLVDTDQLSAARGVLGFFRRGENGIEVVFGPGKVEAVHEALSRLTGVEGTGEAFVGPVGAVASPLHVHISQNPLRDAAIVQSEVDEGVGAPDESVDDLVSLLDMMGPAAAGADAAEVVDPDADTEESSAPSPDAPARVLVINGPNINMLGIREPEIYGHDSYRSMLKLCHDAAEEAGFAECTCFQSNHEGDLIDAIQDAYGSYAGIVINPGAYTHTSIAILDAARAVGLPMVEVHISNVDEREEFRRISYIRAACFETVSGMGIEGYRKAILDLAAHVGL
;
A
#
# COMPACT_ATOMS: atom_id res chain seq x y z
N MET A 1 17.10 -22.14 0.10
CA MET A 1 15.80 -22.35 -0.58
C MET A 1 16.07 -22.24 -2.07
N ASP A 2 15.68 -23.24 -2.86
CA ASP A 2 16.03 -23.28 -4.27
C ASP A 2 15.16 -22.28 -5.05
N ARG A 3 15.80 -21.21 -5.55
CA ARG A 3 15.12 -20.07 -6.20
C ARG A 3 14.62 -20.44 -7.59
N GLU A 4 15.25 -21.44 -8.21
CA GLU A 4 14.85 -22.01 -9.49
C GLU A 4 13.54 -22.80 -9.34
N GLN A 5 13.42 -23.56 -8.26
CA GLN A 5 12.19 -24.28 -7.92
C GLN A 5 11.00 -23.33 -7.66
N ILE A 6 11.24 -22.16 -7.06
CA ILE A 6 10.19 -21.14 -6.87
C ILE A 6 9.73 -20.59 -8.23
N ALA A 7 10.66 -20.30 -9.13
CA ALA A 7 10.32 -19.85 -10.47
C ALA A 7 9.54 -20.90 -11.26
N GLU A 8 9.87 -22.19 -11.13
CA GLU A 8 9.12 -23.29 -11.74
C GLU A 8 7.68 -23.42 -11.17
N GLU A 9 7.52 -23.30 -9.85
CA GLU A 9 6.21 -23.34 -9.20
C GLU A 9 5.33 -22.16 -9.65
N VAL A 10 5.89 -20.94 -9.70
CA VAL A 10 5.21 -19.74 -10.21
C VAL A 10 4.86 -19.90 -11.69
N LEU A 11 5.80 -20.42 -12.49
CA LEU A 11 5.60 -20.61 -13.92
C LEU A 11 4.49 -21.63 -14.20
N ALA A 12 4.43 -22.72 -13.44
CA ALA A 12 3.35 -23.70 -13.53
C ALA A 12 1.99 -23.05 -13.19
N ALA A 13 1.95 -22.25 -12.12
CA ALA A 13 0.72 -21.59 -11.67
C ALA A 13 0.20 -20.53 -12.66
N VAL A 14 1.08 -19.87 -13.42
CA VAL A 14 0.64 -18.91 -14.47
C VAL A 14 0.35 -19.58 -15.82
N GLY A 15 0.21 -20.90 -15.89
CA GLY A 15 -0.13 -21.61 -17.13
C GLY A 15 1.07 -22.04 -17.99
N GLY A 16 2.28 -21.97 -17.44
CA GLY A 16 3.52 -22.41 -18.07
C GLY A 16 4.22 -21.36 -18.94
N LYS A 17 5.40 -21.72 -19.45
CA LYS A 17 6.27 -20.82 -20.25
C LYS A 17 5.60 -20.21 -21.47
N GLY A 18 4.70 -20.94 -22.13
CA GLY A 18 4.01 -20.47 -23.33
C GLY A 18 2.95 -19.41 -23.03
N ASN A 19 2.55 -19.28 -21.77
CA ASN A 19 1.59 -18.27 -21.35
C ASN A 19 2.25 -16.96 -20.94
N VAL A 20 3.56 -16.93 -20.65
CA VAL A 20 4.26 -15.71 -20.22
C VAL A 20 4.73 -14.90 -21.42
N THR A 21 4.27 -13.65 -21.53
CA THR A 21 4.59 -12.74 -22.64
C THR A 21 5.54 -11.61 -22.25
N ALA A 22 5.55 -11.23 -20.96
CA ALA A 22 6.52 -10.30 -20.40
C ALA A 22 6.79 -10.65 -18.93
N ASN A 23 8.00 -10.33 -18.46
CA ASN A 23 8.45 -10.52 -17.09
C ASN A 23 9.29 -9.31 -16.67
N ASP A 24 8.96 -8.67 -15.56
CA ASP A 24 9.68 -7.50 -15.04
C ASP A 24 9.68 -7.49 -13.50
N ILE A 25 10.56 -6.70 -12.88
CA ILE A 25 10.70 -6.60 -11.43
C ILE A 25 10.41 -5.18 -10.93
N CYS A 26 9.73 -5.11 -9.80
CA CYS A 26 9.53 -3.87 -9.06
C CYS A 26 9.72 -4.13 -7.57
N MET A 27 10.92 -3.82 -7.05
CA MET A 27 11.37 -3.94 -5.65
C MET A 27 11.17 -5.30 -4.96
N THR A 28 9.94 -5.72 -4.71
CA THR A 28 9.56 -7.00 -4.07
C THR A 28 8.53 -7.79 -4.89
N ARG A 29 8.11 -7.24 -6.03
CA ARG A 29 7.06 -7.78 -6.89
C ARG A 29 7.63 -8.21 -8.24
N LEU A 30 7.25 -9.40 -8.67
CA LEU A 30 7.47 -9.88 -10.01
C LEU A 30 6.23 -9.58 -10.83
N ARG A 31 6.37 -8.79 -11.89
CA ARG A 31 5.29 -8.48 -12.82
C ARG A 31 5.37 -9.45 -13.99
N ILE A 32 4.27 -10.14 -14.25
CA ILE A 32 4.17 -11.11 -15.33
C ILE A 32 2.96 -10.71 -16.19
N LEU A 33 3.15 -10.62 -17.50
CA LEU A 33 2.04 -10.59 -18.45
C LEU A 33 1.78 -11.99 -18.98
N THR A 34 0.52 -12.34 -19.05
CA THR A 34 0.04 -13.61 -19.57
C THR A 34 -0.65 -13.44 -20.92
N GLN A 35 -0.61 -14.46 -21.78
CA GLN A 35 -1.32 -14.47 -23.05
C GLN A 35 -2.80 -14.83 -22.85
N ASP A 36 -3.06 -15.79 -21.97
CA ASP A 36 -4.38 -16.30 -21.61
C ASP A 36 -4.54 -16.30 -20.07
N PRO A 37 -5.34 -15.39 -19.52
CA PRO A 37 -5.51 -15.27 -18.08
C PRO A 37 -6.37 -16.39 -17.46
N SER A 38 -7.06 -17.19 -18.29
CA SER A 38 -7.84 -18.34 -17.81
C SER A 38 -6.96 -19.52 -17.39
N LEU A 39 -5.71 -19.56 -17.85
CA LEU A 39 -4.72 -20.58 -17.49
C LEU A 39 -4.01 -20.29 -16.15
N VAL A 40 -4.27 -19.13 -15.55
CA VAL A 40 -3.67 -18.76 -14.26
C VAL A 40 -4.44 -19.41 -13.12
N ASP A 41 -3.80 -20.38 -12.47
CA ASP A 41 -4.28 -21.06 -11.28
C ASP A 41 -3.89 -20.26 -10.02
N THR A 42 -4.88 -19.53 -9.49
CA THR A 42 -4.72 -18.68 -8.30
C THR A 42 -4.49 -19.48 -7.02
N ASP A 43 -5.03 -20.70 -6.93
CA ASP A 43 -4.87 -21.57 -5.77
C ASP A 43 -3.43 -22.14 -5.73
N GLN A 44 -2.92 -22.56 -6.89
CA GLN A 44 -1.55 -23.01 -7.02
C GLN A 44 -0.55 -21.88 -6.79
N LEU A 45 -0.83 -20.68 -7.29
CA LEU A 45 0.03 -19.51 -7.08
C LEU A 45 0.07 -19.08 -5.61
N SER A 46 -1.07 -19.16 -4.92
CA SER A 46 -1.14 -18.94 -3.47
C SER A 46 -0.36 -19.99 -2.70
N ALA A 47 -0.38 -21.25 -3.14
CA ALA A 47 0.35 -22.34 -2.48
C ALA A 47 1.86 -22.36 -2.79
N ALA A 48 2.30 -21.65 -3.83
CA ALA A 48 3.70 -21.63 -4.27
C ALA A 48 4.64 -21.12 -3.17
N ARG A 49 5.83 -21.72 -3.10
CA ARG A 49 6.79 -21.43 -2.04
C ARG A 49 7.38 -20.04 -2.18
N GLY A 50 7.30 -19.25 -1.10
CA GLY A 50 7.90 -17.93 -1.03
C GLY A 50 7.06 -16.82 -1.65
N VAL A 51 5.92 -17.16 -2.26
CA VAL A 51 4.87 -16.21 -2.63
C VAL A 51 4.16 -15.77 -1.34
N LEU A 52 4.14 -14.47 -1.08
CA LEU A 52 3.46 -13.85 0.06
C LEU A 52 2.05 -13.40 -0.32
N GLY A 53 1.84 -13.13 -1.59
CA GLY A 53 0.54 -12.78 -2.17
C GLY A 53 0.70 -12.46 -3.64
N PHE A 54 -0.41 -12.20 -4.31
CA PHE A 54 -0.42 -11.73 -5.69
C PHE A 54 -1.66 -10.89 -5.95
N PHE A 55 -1.61 -10.11 -7.02
CA PHE A 55 -2.77 -9.38 -7.50
C PHE A 55 -2.80 -9.31 -9.03
N ARG A 56 -4.00 -9.24 -9.58
CA ARG A 56 -4.21 -9.08 -11.02
C ARG A 56 -4.25 -7.60 -11.38
N ARG A 57 -3.61 -7.25 -12.50
CA ARG A 57 -3.56 -5.90 -13.06
C ARG A 57 -4.02 -5.96 -14.53
N GLY A 58 -5.23 -5.47 -14.78
CA GLY A 58 -5.89 -5.65 -16.08
C GLY A 58 -6.26 -7.12 -16.35
N GLU A 59 -6.61 -7.43 -17.61
CA GLU A 59 -6.99 -8.81 -17.99
C GLU A 59 -5.82 -9.78 -17.91
N ASN A 60 -4.63 -9.35 -18.34
CA ASN A 60 -3.49 -10.22 -18.61
C ASN A 60 -2.34 -10.10 -17.61
N GLY A 61 -2.35 -9.09 -16.74
CA GLY A 61 -1.25 -8.83 -15.82
C GLY A 61 -1.43 -9.51 -14.47
N ILE A 62 -0.35 -10.07 -13.95
CA ILE A 62 -0.26 -10.58 -12.58
C ILE A 62 1.01 -10.09 -11.90
N GLU A 63 0.89 -9.57 -10.69
CA GLU A 63 2.01 -9.18 -9.86
C GLU A 63 2.11 -10.15 -8.68
N VAL A 64 3.25 -10.84 -8.57
CA VAL A 64 3.53 -11.83 -7.54
C VAL A 64 4.48 -11.22 -6.52
N VAL A 65 4.07 -11.20 -5.25
CA VAL A 65 4.83 -10.59 -4.16
C VAL A 65 5.69 -11.64 -3.47
N PHE A 66 6.99 -11.34 -3.36
CA PHE A 66 7.96 -12.17 -2.64
C PHE A 66 8.50 -11.43 -1.42
N GLY A 67 9.09 -12.18 -0.48
CA GLY A 67 9.84 -11.58 0.62
C GLY A 67 11.09 -10.83 0.15
N PRO A 68 11.66 -9.94 0.99
CA PRO A 68 12.85 -9.15 0.65
C PRO A 68 13.99 -10.02 0.10
N GLY A 69 14.66 -9.54 -0.95
CA GLY A 69 15.85 -10.18 -1.53
C GLY A 69 15.61 -11.47 -2.33
N LYS A 70 14.35 -11.83 -2.64
CA LYS A 70 14.02 -13.02 -3.44
C LYS A 70 13.63 -12.72 -4.88
N VAL A 71 13.03 -11.55 -5.14
CA VAL A 71 12.38 -11.25 -6.42
C VAL A 71 13.36 -11.24 -7.59
N GLU A 72 14.55 -10.66 -7.43
CA GLU A 72 15.56 -10.55 -8.49
C GLU A 72 15.98 -11.93 -9.01
N ALA A 73 16.29 -12.84 -8.10
CA ALA A 73 16.75 -14.17 -8.46
C ALA A 73 15.61 -15.06 -9.03
N VAL A 74 14.36 -14.85 -8.59
CA VAL A 74 13.20 -15.52 -9.19
C VAL A 74 12.95 -14.97 -10.60
N HIS A 75 13.09 -13.66 -10.79
CA HIS A 75 13.02 -13.03 -12.10
C HIS A 75 14.08 -13.58 -13.06
N GLU A 76 15.35 -13.61 -12.66
CA GLU A 76 16.43 -14.18 -13.47
C GLU A 76 16.18 -15.65 -13.84
N ALA A 77 15.68 -16.44 -12.90
CA ALA A 77 15.29 -17.83 -13.16
C ALA A 77 14.12 -17.91 -14.16
N LEU A 78 13.09 -17.09 -13.98
CA LEU A 78 11.92 -17.08 -14.87
C LEU A 78 12.29 -16.59 -16.28
N SER A 79 13.16 -15.59 -16.40
CA SER A 79 13.70 -15.13 -17.69
C SER A 79 14.51 -16.21 -18.39
N ARG A 80 15.33 -16.99 -17.67
CA ARG A 80 16.05 -18.15 -18.23
C ARG A 80 15.10 -19.27 -18.69
N LEU A 81 14.03 -19.53 -17.95
CA LEU A 81 13.05 -20.59 -18.25
C LEU A 81 12.11 -20.24 -19.42
N THR A 82 11.74 -18.96 -19.54
CA THR A 82 10.79 -18.47 -20.55
C THR A 82 11.48 -17.94 -21.80
N GLY A 83 12.72 -17.44 -21.69
CA GLY A 83 13.40 -16.68 -22.74
C GLY A 83 12.82 -15.29 -22.95
N VAL A 84 11.98 -14.81 -22.02
CA VAL A 84 11.28 -13.52 -22.08
C VAL A 84 11.94 -12.54 -21.12
N GLU A 85 12.39 -11.39 -21.64
CA GLU A 85 12.89 -10.25 -20.86
C GLU A 85 11.91 -9.07 -21.01
N GLY A 86 11.62 -8.37 -19.92
CA GLY A 86 10.73 -7.22 -19.93
C GLY A 86 11.47 -5.92 -20.27
N THR A 87 10.99 -5.22 -21.29
CA THR A 87 11.15 -3.75 -21.36
C THR A 87 9.99 -3.15 -20.57
N GLY A 88 10.26 -2.23 -19.63
CA GLY A 88 9.24 -1.64 -18.75
C GLY A 88 8.01 -1.07 -19.47
N GLU A 89 8.13 -0.80 -20.77
CA GLU A 89 7.04 -0.40 -21.69
C GLU A 89 5.91 -1.44 -21.80
N ALA A 90 6.20 -2.75 -21.72
CA ALA A 90 5.19 -3.80 -21.87
C ALA A 90 4.12 -3.76 -20.76
N PHE A 91 4.49 -3.28 -19.57
CA PHE A 91 3.62 -3.17 -18.39
C PHE A 91 2.90 -1.82 -18.30
N VAL A 92 3.18 -0.90 -19.22
CA VAL A 92 2.43 0.33 -19.44
C VAL A 92 1.32 0.01 -20.43
N GLY A 93 0.14 -0.34 -19.92
CA GLY A 93 -1.05 -0.55 -20.76
C GLY A 93 -1.39 0.71 -21.57
N PRO A 94 -2.13 0.58 -22.69
CA PRO A 94 -2.59 1.75 -23.44
C PRO A 94 -3.37 2.67 -22.49
N VAL A 95 -3.03 3.95 -22.52
CA VAL A 95 -3.76 5.02 -21.82
C VAL A 95 -5.22 4.94 -22.26
N GLY A 96 -6.10 4.41 -21.40
CA GLY A 96 -7.51 4.15 -21.71
C GLY A 96 -8.03 2.73 -21.46
N ALA A 97 -7.21 1.76 -21.05
CA ALA A 97 -7.73 0.46 -20.61
C ALA A 97 -8.45 0.58 -19.26
N VAL A 98 -9.74 0.22 -19.23
CA VAL A 98 -10.61 0.16 -18.04
C VAL A 98 -9.84 -0.48 -16.87
N ALA A 99 -9.65 0.28 -15.79
CA ALA A 99 -9.01 -0.22 -14.58
C ALA A 99 -9.83 -1.40 -14.03
N SER A 100 -9.31 -2.62 -14.22
CA SER A 100 -9.91 -3.81 -13.64
C SER A 100 -9.71 -3.78 -12.12
N PRO A 101 -10.70 -4.20 -11.31
CA PRO A 101 -10.57 -4.20 -9.86
C PRO A 101 -9.35 -5.03 -9.43
N LEU A 102 -8.53 -4.44 -8.56
CA LEU A 102 -7.32 -5.07 -8.05
C LEU A 102 -7.70 -6.19 -7.08
N HIS A 103 -7.69 -7.44 -7.56
CA HIS A 103 -7.98 -8.60 -6.72
C HIS A 103 -6.71 -9.01 -5.96
N VAL A 104 -6.64 -8.68 -4.67
CA VAL A 104 -5.51 -9.01 -3.79
C VAL A 104 -5.74 -10.36 -3.12
N HIS A 105 -4.83 -11.30 -3.35
CA HIS A 105 -4.83 -12.60 -2.70
C HIS A 105 -3.62 -12.73 -1.76
N ILE A 106 -3.88 -12.98 -0.48
CA ILE A 106 -2.83 -13.16 0.54
C ILE A 106 -2.59 -14.66 0.73
N SER A 107 -1.35 -15.10 0.47
CA SER A 107 -0.97 -16.52 0.65
C SER A 107 -0.86 -16.87 2.13
N GLN A 108 -1.33 -18.07 2.51
CA GLN A 108 -1.21 -18.62 3.87
C GLN A 108 0.14 -19.35 4.09
N ASN A 109 1.21 -18.99 3.38
CA ASN A 109 2.48 -19.73 3.40
C ASN A 109 3.25 -19.58 4.74
N PRO A 110 3.66 -20.68 5.41
CA PRO A 110 4.43 -20.66 6.67
C PRO A 110 5.83 -20.02 6.58
N LEU A 111 6.30 -19.65 5.40
CA LEU A 111 7.55 -18.91 5.22
C LEU A 111 7.53 -17.47 5.77
N ARG A 112 6.36 -17.00 6.24
CA ARG A 112 6.22 -15.77 7.02
C ARG A 112 7.02 -15.82 8.33
N ASP A 113 7.17 -17.00 8.93
CA ASP A 113 7.90 -17.17 10.19
C ASP A 113 9.43 -17.21 10.00
N ALA A 114 9.92 -17.73 8.87
CA ALA A 114 11.35 -17.85 8.61
C ALA A 114 12.03 -16.51 8.22
N ALA A 115 11.28 -15.58 7.61
CA ALA A 115 11.80 -14.25 7.29
C ALA A 115 12.02 -13.38 8.54
N ILE A 116 11.25 -13.62 9.61
CA ILE A 116 11.42 -12.98 10.92
C ILE A 116 12.71 -13.48 11.59
N VAL A 117 13.05 -14.76 11.42
CA VAL A 117 14.23 -15.38 12.04
C VAL A 117 15.54 -14.98 11.35
N GLN A 118 15.54 -14.71 10.03
CA GLN A 118 16.78 -14.32 9.33
C GLN A 118 17.26 -12.90 9.63
N SER A 119 16.38 -11.99 10.08
CA SER A 119 16.79 -10.66 10.53
C SER A 119 17.45 -10.66 11.92
N GLU A 120 17.34 -11.75 12.69
CA GLU A 120 17.93 -11.86 14.04
C GLU A 120 19.39 -12.34 14.04
N VAL A 121 19.95 -12.75 12.89
CA VAL A 121 21.25 -13.44 12.82
C VAL A 121 22.39 -12.56 12.28
N ASP A 122 22.11 -11.37 11.74
CA ASP A 122 23.14 -10.49 11.15
C ASP A 122 23.61 -9.34 12.08
N GLU A 123 23.20 -9.32 13.34
CA GLU A 123 23.80 -8.43 14.35
C GLU A 123 25.12 -9.02 14.88
N GLY A 124 26.16 -8.96 14.05
CA GLY A 124 27.51 -9.43 14.35
C GLY A 124 28.58 -8.35 14.17
N VAL A 125 28.70 -7.46 15.16
CA VAL A 125 29.90 -6.68 15.55
C VAL A 125 30.68 -5.96 14.42
N GLY A 126 30.43 -4.66 14.27
CA GLY A 126 31.32 -3.69 13.62
C GLY A 126 31.40 -2.40 14.45
N ALA A 127 32.61 -1.93 14.73
CA ALA A 127 33.00 -0.92 15.73
C ALA A 127 32.49 0.53 15.43
N PRO A 128 32.60 1.48 16.38
CA PRO A 128 31.88 2.76 16.33
C PRO A 128 32.66 3.89 15.64
N ASP A 129 31.86 4.85 15.17
CA ASP A 129 32.13 6.29 15.01
C ASP A 129 32.89 6.77 13.76
N GLU A 130 32.16 7.47 12.87
CA GLU A 130 32.64 8.69 12.18
C GLU A 130 31.47 9.71 12.06
N SER A 131 31.40 10.58 13.08
CA SER A 131 30.93 11.98 13.11
C SER A 131 29.77 12.43 12.23
N VAL A 132 28.64 12.69 12.92
CA VAL A 132 27.46 13.45 12.49
C VAL A 132 27.77 14.92 12.08
N ASP A 133 29.01 15.37 12.21
CA ASP A 133 29.44 16.74 11.87
C ASP A 133 29.64 17.00 10.37
N ASP A 134 29.87 15.98 9.54
CA ASP A 134 30.08 16.19 8.09
C ASP A 134 28.78 16.50 7.31
N LEU A 135 27.63 16.00 7.79
CA LEU A 135 26.32 16.22 7.17
C LEU A 135 25.76 17.62 7.44
N VAL A 136 26.20 18.28 8.51
CA VAL A 136 25.79 19.65 8.84
C VAL A 136 26.53 20.66 7.95
N SER A 137 27.75 20.35 7.49
CA SER A 137 28.51 21.26 6.61
C SER A 137 27.94 21.36 5.18
N LEU A 138 27.22 20.34 4.71
CA LEU A 138 26.61 20.32 3.37
C LEU A 138 25.34 21.18 3.28
N LEU A 139 24.63 21.37 4.39
CA LEU A 139 23.42 22.21 4.45
C LEU A 139 23.74 23.71 4.45
N ASP A 140 24.93 24.11 4.92
CA ASP A 140 25.38 25.52 4.91
C ASP A 140 25.95 25.98 3.55
N MET A 141 26.17 25.06 2.59
CA MET A 141 26.66 25.40 1.25
C MET A 141 25.55 25.74 0.24
N MET A 142 24.27 25.63 0.63
CA MET A 142 23.12 26.04 -0.17
C MET A 142 22.47 27.29 0.45
N GLY A 143 23.12 28.43 0.27
CA GLY A 143 22.57 29.73 0.66
C GLY A 143 21.27 30.09 -0.09
N PRO A 144 20.49 31.07 0.42
CA PRO A 144 19.14 31.33 -0.04
C PRO A 144 19.16 32.11 -1.37
N ALA A 145 18.60 31.53 -2.43
CA ALA A 145 18.33 32.28 -3.66
C ALA A 145 17.00 33.04 -3.52
N ALA A 146 17.11 34.34 -3.69
CA ALA A 146 16.09 35.37 -3.47
C ALA A 146 14.95 35.36 -4.51
N ALA A 147 13.84 35.95 -4.09
CA ALA A 147 12.70 36.35 -4.91
C ALA A 147 13.10 37.34 -6.03
N GLY A 148 12.46 37.18 -7.19
CA GLY A 148 12.48 38.13 -8.31
C GLY A 148 11.59 37.65 -9.45
N ALA A 149 10.62 38.49 -9.83
CA ALA A 149 9.52 38.24 -10.76
C ALA A 149 9.95 37.97 -12.21
N ASP A 150 9.18 37.16 -12.93
CA ASP A 150 8.40 37.63 -14.09
C ASP A 150 7.28 36.64 -14.44
N ALA A 151 6.07 37.15 -14.57
CA ALA A 151 4.90 36.40 -15.01
C ALA A 151 4.79 36.55 -16.53
N ALA A 152 5.03 35.47 -17.26
CA ALA A 152 4.72 35.38 -18.68
C ALA A 152 3.76 34.22 -18.89
N GLU A 153 2.55 34.57 -19.33
CA GLU A 153 1.52 33.66 -19.82
C GLU A 153 2.10 32.74 -20.91
N VAL A 154 1.93 31.43 -20.72
CA VAL A 154 1.97 30.48 -21.82
C VAL A 154 0.56 29.91 -21.92
N VAL A 155 -0.19 30.45 -22.87
CA VAL A 155 -1.45 29.91 -23.37
C VAL A 155 -1.07 28.71 -24.24
N ASP A 156 -1.44 27.50 -23.81
CA ASP A 156 -1.42 26.31 -24.64
C ASP A 156 -2.74 26.25 -25.45
N PRO A 157 -2.71 26.31 -26.79
CA PRO A 157 -3.92 26.46 -27.59
C PRO A 157 -4.61 25.15 -28.00
N ASP A 158 -4.23 23.97 -27.49
CA ASP A 158 -4.85 22.69 -27.90
C ASP A 158 -5.16 21.75 -26.71
N ALA A 159 -5.86 22.27 -25.69
CA ALA A 159 -6.49 21.45 -24.66
C ALA A 159 -7.86 20.94 -25.13
N ASP A 160 -7.85 19.86 -25.93
CA ASP A 160 -9.04 19.03 -26.07
C ASP A 160 -9.39 18.46 -24.69
N THR A 161 -10.53 18.93 -24.20
CA THR A 161 -11.06 18.69 -22.88
C THR A 161 -11.68 17.30 -22.87
N GLU A 162 -10.89 16.27 -22.56
CA GLU A 162 -11.47 14.99 -22.13
C GLU A 162 -11.91 15.14 -20.67
N GLU A 163 -13.22 15.29 -20.50
CA GLU A 163 -13.91 15.29 -19.22
C GLU A 163 -13.50 14.05 -18.42
N SER A 164 -12.70 14.28 -17.37
CA SER A 164 -12.55 13.35 -16.26
C SER A 164 -13.96 13.08 -15.71
N SER A 165 -14.52 11.93 -16.06
CA SER A 165 -15.87 11.56 -15.65
C SER A 165 -15.86 11.38 -14.14
N ALA A 166 -16.37 12.38 -13.43
CA ALA A 166 -16.71 12.27 -12.03
C ALA A 166 -17.48 10.97 -11.78
N PRO A 167 -17.26 10.29 -10.64
CA PRO A 167 -17.95 9.04 -10.35
C PRO A 167 -19.45 9.26 -10.51
N SER A 168 -20.10 8.36 -11.26
CA SER A 168 -21.55 8.43 -11.46
C SER A 168 -22.25 8.43 -10.09
N PRO A 169 -23.27 9.27 -9.86
CA PRO A 169 -23.93 9.40 -8.57
C PRO A 169 -24.60 8.10 -8.06
N ASP A 170 -24.71 7.07 -8.92
CA ASP A 170 -25.28 5.76 -8.62
C ASP A 170 -24.24 4.64 -8.40
N ALA A 171 -22.93 4.93 -8.45
CA ALA A 171 -21.91 3.92 -8.16
C ALA A 171 -21.95 3.55 -6.66
N PRO A 172 -21.95 2.26 -6.31
CA PRO A 172 -22.04 1.84 -4.92
C PRO A 172 -20.86 2.40 -4.11
N ALA A 173 -21.16 3.11 -3.01
CA ALA A 173 -20.15 3.79 -2.21
C ALA A 173 -19.25 2.77 -1.48
N ARG A 174 -17.93 2.95 -1.60
CA ARG A 174 -16.90 2.07 -1.02
C ARG A 174 -16.05 2.86 -0.02
N VAL A 175 -15.58 2.20 1.04
CA VAL A 175 -14.68 2.79 2.04
C VAL A 175 -13.34 2.05 2.09
N LEU A 176 -12.25 2.81 2.21
CA LEU A 176 -10.90 2.27 2.39
C LEU A 176 -10.42 2.53 3.82
N VAL A 177 -10.02 1.48 4.52
CA VAL A 177 -9.40 1.56 5.85
C VAL A 177 -7.90 1.31 5.71
N ILE A 178 -7.07 2.31 6.00
CA ILE A 178 -5.62 2.24 5.87
C ILE A 178 -4.96 2.17 7.25
N ASN A 179 -4.07 1.21 7.42
CA ASN A 179 -3.33 0.98 8.67
C ASN A 179 -1.83 1.07 8.43
N GLY A 180 -1.17 1.94 9.16
CA GLY A 180 0.26 2.15 9.08
C GLY A 180 1.07 1.10 9.85
N PRO A 181 2.34 1.43 10.17
CA PRO A 181 3.28 0.47 10.72
C PRO A 181 2.85 -0.08 12.07
N ASN A 182 3.14 -1.36 12.27
CA ASN A 182 2.93 -2.14 13.49
C ASN A 182 1.47 -2.39 13.90
N ILE A 183 0.47 -1.85 13.20
CA ILE A 183 -0.95 -2.11 13.50
C ILE A 183 -1.31 -3.58 13.28
N ASN A 184 -0.62 -4.27 12.36
CA ASN A 184 -0.73 -5.71 12.17
C ASN A 184 -0.38 -6.55 13.43
N MET A 185 0.30 -5.95 14.41
CA MET A 185 0.72 -6.62 15.65
C MET A 185 -0.28 -6.45 16.81
N LEU A 186 -1.47 -5.88 16.55
CA LEU A 186 -2.54 -5.75 17.54
C LEU A 186 -2.91 -7.10 18.19
N GLY A 187 -3.01 -7.09 19.52
CA GLY A 187 -3.30 -8.26 20.35
C GLY A 187 -2.09 -9.15 20.67
N ILE A 188 -0.92 -8.88 20.07
CA ILE A 188 0.33 -9.63 20.34
C ILE A 188 1.29 -8.80 21.19
N ARG A 189 1.34 -7.49 20.99
CA ARG A 189 2.27 -6.58 21.64
C ARG A 189 1.56 -5.64 22.62
N GLU A 190 2.15 -5.46 23.81
CA GLU A 190 1.73 -4.47 24.82
C GLU A 190 0.20 -4.45 25.07
N PRO A 191 -0.43 -5.60 25.43
CA PRO A 191 -1.88 -5.72 25.57
C PRO A 191 -2.48 -4.77 26.62
N GLU A 192 -1.67 -4.30 27.56
CA GLU A 192 -2.06 -3.31 28.58
C GLU A 192 -2.33 -1.91 27.98
N ILE A 193 -1.71 -1.57 26.84
CA ILE A 193 -1.85 -0.27 26.16
C ILE A 193 -2.85 -0.34 25.00
N TYR A 194 -2.89 -1.46 24.27
CA TYR A 194 -3.67 -1.59 23.03
C TYR A 194 -4.90 -2.52 23.15
N GLY A 195 -5.10 -3.17 24.30
CA GLY A 195 -6.17 -4.12 24.54
C GLY A 195 -5.85 -5.55 24.06
N HIS A 196 -6.79 -6.47 24.32
CA HIS A 196 -6.70 -7.87 23.90
C HIS A 196 -7.28 -8.12 22.50
N ASP A 197 -7.81 -7.08 21.86
CA ASP A 197 -8.41 -7.19 20.55
C ASP A 197 -7.35 -7.45 19.48
N SER A 198 -7.57 -8.50 18.69
CA SER A 198 -6.66 -8.90 17.63
C SER A 198 -6.84 -8.02 16.38
N TYR A 199 -5.81 -7.93 15.55
CA TYR A 199 -5.94 -7.31 14.23
C TYR A 199 -7.11 -7.90 13.41
N ARG A 200 -7.36 -9.22 13.52
CA ARG A 200 -8.50 -9.88 12.88
C ARG A 200 -9.85 -9.40 13.41
N SER A 201 -9.95 -9.15 14.72
CA SER A 201 -11.15 -8.61 15.35
C SER A 201 -11.44 -7.20 14.83
N MET A 202 -10.39 -6.37 14.73
CA MET A 202 -10.49 -5.02 14.16
C MET A 202 -10.96 -5.05 12.70
N LEU A 203 -10.40 -5.93 11.87
CA LEU A 203 -10.86 -6.08 10.47
C LEU A 203 -12.34 -6.45 10.40
N LYS A 204 -12.78 -7.42 11.21
CA LYS A 204 -14.20 -7.81 11.27
C LYS A 204 -15.08 -6.62 11.68
N LEU A 205 -14.66 -5.87 12.70
CA LEU A 205 -15.36 -4.67 13.17
C LEU A 205 -15.52 -3.64 12.05
N CYS A 206 -14.47 -3.39 11.26
CA CYS A 206 -14.54 -2.46 10.13
C CYS A 206 -15.55 -2.91 9.08
N HIS A 207 -15.53 -4.20 8.70
CA HIS A 207 -16.50 -4.74 7.74
C HIS A 207 -17.93 -4.66 8.25
N ASP A 208 -18.19 -5.08 9.49
CA ASP A 208 -19.51 -5.03 10.11
C ASP A 208 -20.03 -3.57 10.18
N ALA A 209 -19.16 -2.62 10.58
CA ALA A 209 -19.50 -1.21 10.69
C ALA A 209 -19.81 -0.58 9.33
N ALA A 210 -19.06 -0.96 8.29
CA ALA A 210 -19.28 -0.44 6.94
C ALA A 210 -20.59 -0.95 6.33
N GLU A 211 -20.92 -2.22 6.55
CA GLU A 211 -22.22 -2.79 6.15
C GLU A 211 -23.38 -2.10 6.88
N GLU A 212 -23.24 -1.88 8.20
CA GLU A 212 -24.23 -1.12 8.99
C GLU A 212 -24.41 0.31 8.48
N ALA A 213 -23.30 0.95 8.07
CA ALA A 213 -23.29 2.32 7.58
C ALA A 213 -23.73 2.48 6.12
N GLY A 214 -24.05 1.39 5.42
CA GLY A 214 -24.55 1.43 4.04
C GLY A 214 -23.47 1.48 2.96
N PHE A 215 -22.20 1.27 3.29
CA PHE A 215 -21.16 1.07 2.27
C PHE A 215 -21.35 -0.29 1.59
N ALA A 216 -21.16 -0.33 0.27
CA ALA A 216 -21.24 -1.58 -0.49
C ALA A 216 -20.00 -2.46 -0.31
N GLU A 217 -18.85 -1.84 0.00
CA GLU A 217 -17.60 -2.55 0.26
C GLU A 217 -16.73 -1.77 1.24
N CYS A 218 -16.05 -2.52 2.11
CA CYS A 218 -14.98 -2.01 2.97
C CYS A 218 -13.70 -2.77 2.64
N THR A 219 -12.70 -2.05 2.13
CA THR A 219 -11.36 -2.62 1.88
C THR A 219 -10.45 -2.21 3.02
N CYS A 220 -9.77 -3.17 3.65
CA CYS A 220 -8.77 -2.88 4.68
C CYS A 220 -7.37 -3.14 4.15
N PHE A 221 -6.51 -2.14 4.25
CA PHE A 221 -5.10 -2.17 3.84
C PHE A 221 -4.18 -1.93 5.04
N GLN A 222 -3.04 -2.60 5.06
CA GLN A 222 -2.00 -2.38 6.06
C GLN A 222 -0.63 -2.50 5.43
N SER A 223 0.26 -1.55 5.74
CA SER A 223 1.68 -1.66 5.42
C SER A 223 2.56 -1.01 6.50
N ASN A 224 3.78 -1.52 6.60
CA ASN A 224 4.84 -0.90 7.38
C ASN A 224 5.68 0.09 6.56
N HIS A 225 5.43 0.21 5.26
CA HIS A 225 6.17 1.08 4.35
C HIS A 225 5.34 2.32 4.01
N GLU A 226 5.96 3.49 4.15
CA GLU A 226 5.31 4.77 3.85
C GLU A 226 4.82 4.88 2.40
N GLY A 227 5.64 4.46 1.43
CA GLY A 227 5.29 4.48 0.00
C GLY A 227 4.04 3.66 -0.33
N ASP A 228 3.91 2.47 0.27
CA ASP A 228 2.72 1.64 0.06
C ASP A 228 1.43 2.32 0.56
N LEU A 229 1.50 3.09 1.65
CA LEU A 229 0.36 3.83 2.17
C LEU A 229 0.01 5.01 1.26
N ILE A 230 1.02 5.68 0.69
CA ILE A 230 0.84 6.75 -0.29
C ILE A 230 0.17 6.21 -1.55
N ASP A 231 0.67 5.09 -2.09
CA ASP A 231 0.09 4.44 -3.26
C ASP A 231 -1.38 4.06 -3.00
N ALA A 232 -1.68 3.47 -1.83
CA ALA A 232 -3.05 3.13 -1.46
C ALA A 232 -3.98 4.35 -1.34
N ILE A 233 -3.47 5.50 -0.88
CA ILE A 233 -4.23 6.75 -0.84
C ILE A 233 -4.50 7.24 -2.28
N GLN A 234 -3.49 7.23 -3.15
CA GLN A 234 -3.62 7.68 -4.54
C GLN A 234 -4.56 6.79 -5.35
N ASP A 235 -4.43 5.47 -5.21
CA ASP A 235 -5.31 4.48 -5.83
C ASP A 235 -6.76 4.58 -5.36
N ALA A 236 -7.01 5.23 -4.21
CA ALA A 236 -8.35 5.45 -3.73
C ALA A 236 -9.15 6.46 -4.57
N TYR A 237 -8.45 7.35 -5.28
CA TYR A 237 -9.06 8.40 -6.09
C TYR A 237 -9.95 7.81 -7.18
N GLY A 238 -11.19 8.31 -7.26
CA GLY A 238 -12.20 7.82 -8.20
C GLY A 238 -12.80 6.44 -7.88
N SER A 239 -12.29 5.72 -6.89
CA SER A 239 -12.70 4.34 -6.57
C SER A 239 -13.38 4.17 -5.20
N TYR A 240 -13.16 5.12 -4.28
CA TYR A 240 -13.71 5.10 -2.93
C TYR A 240 -14.39 6.44 -2.60
N ALA A 241 -15.42 6.38 -1.76
CA ALA A 241 -16.14 7.55 -1.27
C ALA A 241 -15.36 8.29 -0.16
N GLY A 242 -14.49 7.57 0.55
CA GLY A 242 -13.67 8.16 1.61
C GLY A 242 -12.70 7.16 2.25
N ILE A 243 -11.86 7.67 3.14
CA ILE A 243 -10.76 6.93 3.77
C ILE A 243 -10.83 7.04 5.30
N VAL A 244 -10.70 5.91 5.99
CA VAL A 244 -10.39 5.88 7.43
C VAL A 244 -8.92 5.49 7.57
N ILE A 245 -8.11 6.32 8.22
CA ILE A 245 -6.66 6.08 8.31
C ILE A 245 -6.17 6.06 9.75
N ASN A 246 -5.43 5.03 10.11
CA ASN A 246 -4.55 5.02 11.28
C ASN A 246 -3.10 4.93 10.78
N PRO A 247 -2.37 6.04 10.66
CA PRO A 247 -1.01 6.02 10.13
C PRO A 247 0.03 5.42 11.11
N GLY A 248 -0.37 5.01 12.31
CA GLY A 248 0.55 4.53 13.33
C GLY A 248 1.63 5.57 13.64
N ALA A 249 2.90 5.16 13.61
CA ALA A 249 4.03 6.06 13.85
C ALA A 249 4.15 7.19 12.81
N TYR A 250 3.69 6.98 11.57
CA TYR A 250 3.82 7.96 10.50
C TYR A 250 2.95 9.21 10.69
N THR A 251 1.98 9.14 11.59
CA THR A 251 1.21 10.30 12.06
C THR A 251 2.13 11.46 12.45
N HIS A 252 3.25 11.13 13.08
CA HIS A 252 4.16 12.09 13.72
C HIS A 252 5.34 12.49 12.82
N THR A 253 5.51 11.85 11.66
CA THR A 253 6.74 11.99 10.85
C THR A 253 6.47 12.21 9.36
N SER A 254 5.35 11.71 8.82
CA SER A 254 5.12 11.66 7.39
C SER A 254 4.40 12.90 6.87
N ILE A 255 5.17 13.78 6.25
CA ILE A 255 4.63 14.86 5.41
C ILE A 255 4.14 14.28 4.06
N ALA A 256 4.77 13.21 3.58
CA ALA A 256 4.43 12.60 2.29
C ALA A 256 3.02 11.99 2.26
N ILE A 257 2.57 11.33 3.35
CA ILE A 257 1.19 10.84 3.49
C ILE A 257 0.19 12.01 3.55
N LEU A 258 0.56 13.11 4.22
CA LEU A 258 -0.27 14.33 4.24
C LEU A 258 -0.44 14.91 2.82
N ASP A 259 0.65 15.02 2.05
CA ASP A 259 0.61 15.55 0.70
C ASP A 259 -0.21 14.65 -0.24
N ALA A 260 -0.08 13.33 -0.11
CA ALA A 260 -0.90 12.37 -0.84
C ALA A 260 -2.40 12.53 -0.50
N ALA A 261 -2.74 12.66 0.79
CA ALA A 261 -4.12 12.86 1.23
C ALA A 261 -4.73 14.17 0.68
N ARG A 262 -3.93 15.25 0.67
CA ARG A 262 -4.34 16.53 0.08
C ARG A 262 -4.51 16.47 -1.43
N ALA A 263 -3.66 15.72 -2.12
CA ALA A 263 -3.72 15.58 -3.57
C ALA A 263 -5.00 14.87 -4.01
N VAL A 264 -5.44 13.83 -3.28
CA VAL A 264 -6.67 13.09 -3.63
C VAL A 264 -7.95 13.81 -3.17
N GLY A 265 -7.89 14.58 -2.09
CA GLY A 265 -9.01 15.41 -1.62
C GLY A 265 -10.25 14.63 -1.16
N LEU A 266 -10.13 13.33 -0.91
CA LEU A 266 -11.23 12.48 -0.42
C LEU A 266 -11.54 12.79 1.05
N PRO A 267 -12.81 12.71 1.49
CA PRO A 267 -13.17 12.77 2.90
C PRO A 267 -12.41 11.71 3.70
N MET A 268 -11.72 12.15 4.75
CA MET A 268 -10.85 11.29 5.55
C MET A 268 -11.06 11.48 7.05
N VAL A 269 -11.06 10.37 7.79
CA VAL A 269 -11.06 10.34 9.26
C VAL A 269 -9.77 9.70 9.77
N GLU A 270 -9.07 10.41 10.64
CA GLU A 270 -7.89 9.90 11.35
C GLU A 270 -8.32 9.07 12.57
N VAL A 271 -7.72 7.90 12.78
CA VAL A 271 -8.01 7.02 13.91
C VAL A 271 -6.73 6.67 14.68
N HIS A 272 -6.81 6.77 16.01
CA HIS A 272 -5.80 6.30 16.96
C HIS A 272 -6.43 5.37 17.99
N ILE A 273 -5.89 4.16 18.11
CA ILE A 273 -6.36 3.14 19.06
C ILE A 273 -6.13 3.59 20.50
N SER A 274 -4.95 4.17 20.76
CA SER A 274 -4.59 4.73 22.07
C SER A 274 -4.82 6.24 22.08
N ASN A 275 -4.98 6.82 23.27
CA ASN A 275 -5.06 8.27 23.38
C ASN A 275 -3.68 8.89 23.16
N VAL A 276 -3.43 9.45 21.98
CA VAL A 276 -2.14 10.07 21.64
C VAL A 276 -1.83 11.33 22.47
N ASP A 277 -2.83 12.03 23.00
CA ASP A 277 -2.61 13.27 23.76
C ASP A 277 -2.03 13.02 25.17
N GLU A 278 -2.32 11.85 25.74
CA GLU A 278 -1.79 11.39 27.04
C GLU A 278 -0.38 10.81 26.95
N ARG A 279 0.17 10.70 25.73
CA ARG A 279 1.47 10.11 25.47
C ARG A 279 2.60 11.15 25.38
N GLU A 280 3.78 10.67 24.98
CA GLU A 280 4.99 11.47 24.82
C GLU A 280 4.76 12.67 23.88
N GLU A 281 5.49 13.76 24.09
CA GLU A 281 5.29 15.02 23.36
C GLU A 281 5.31 14.85 21.84
N PHE A 282 6.23 14.02 21.32
CA PHE A 282 6.33 13.75 19.88
C PHE A 282 5.10 13.04 19.30
N ARG A 283 4.29 12.35 20.12
CA ARG A 283 3.06 11.68 19.69
C ARG A 283 1.84 12.60 19.62
N ARG A 284 1.96 13.82 20.12
CA ARG A 284 0.89 14.84 20.06
C ARG A 284 0.84 15.55 18.69
N ILE A 285 1.91 15.42 17.90
CA ILE A 285 1.99 16.00 16.55
C ILE A 285 1.32 15.04 15.57
N SER A 286 0.32 15.50 14.84
CA SER A 286 -0.25 14.77 13.70
C SER A 286 -0.19 15.64 12.46
N TYR A 287 0.60 15.21 11.47
CA TYR A 287 0.63 15.85 10.16
C TYR A 287 -0.65 15.55 9.37
N ILE A 288 -1.07 14.29 9.36
CA ILE A 288 -2.25 13.85 8.59
C ILE A 288 -3.54 14.53 9.04
N ARG A 289 -3.63 14.95 10.31
CA ARG A 289 -4.80 15.66 10.86
C ARG A 289 -5.22 16.86 10.01
N ALA A 290 -4.28 17.50 9.31
CA ALA A 290 -4.57 18.66 8.45
C ALA A 290 -5.28 18.30 7.12
N ALA A 291 -5.40 17.01 6.78
CA ALA A 291 -6.17 16.51 5.65
C ALA A 291 -7.46 15.78 6.08
N CYS A 292 -7.58 15.40 7.34
CA CYS A 292 -8.78 14.74 7.88
C CYS A 292 -9.80 15.77 8.37
N PHE A 293 -11.09 15.50 8.17
CA PHE A 293 -12.14 16.36 8.75
C PHE A 293 -12.43 16.03 10.22
N GLU A 294 -12.03 14.83 10.66
CA GLU A 294 -12.19 14.36 12.04
C GLU A 294 -11.00 13.49 12.47
N THR A 295 -10.69 13.53 13.77
CA THR A 295 -9.75 12.63 14.44
C THR A 295 -10.47 11.90 15.58
N VAL A 296 -10.45 10.57 15.57
CA VAL A 296 -10.94 9.71 16.65
C VAL A 296 -9.73 9.10 17.38
N SER A 297 -9.64 9.27 18.71
CA SER A 297 -8.48 8.84 19.49
C SER A 297 -8.90 8.21 20.82
N GLY A 298 -8.19 7.18 21.27
CA GLY A 298 -8.34 6.59 22.61
C GLY A 298 -9.56 5.70 22.83
N MET A 299 -10.23 5.27 21.76
CA MET A 299 -11.41 4.40 21.83
C MET A 299 -11.10 2.92 21.58
N GLY A 300 -9.83 2.53 21.50
CA GLY A 300 -9.45 1.18 21.10
C GLY A 300 -9.86 0.90 19.65
N ILE A 301 -10.24 -0.35 19.36
CA ILE A 301 -10.72 -0.72 18.02
C ILE A 301 -12.10 -0.10 17.69
N GLU A 302 -12.91 0.24 18.69
CA GLU A 302 -14.21 0.91 18.49
C GLU A 302 -14.07 2.30 17.85
N GLY A 303 -12.87 2.90 17.92
CA GLY A 303 -12.57 4.11 17.18
C GLY A 303 -12.75 3.95 15.67
N TYR A 304 -12.46 2.77 15.11
CA TYR A 304 -12.70 2.50 13.69
C TYR A 304 -14.19 2.46 13.35
N ARG A 305 -15.00 1.84 14.21
CA ARG A 305 -16.46 1.79 14.02
C ARG A 305 -17.05 3.20 14.01
N LYS A 306 -16.66 4.04 14.98
CA LYS A 306 -17.06 5.44 15.02
C LYS A 306 -16.65 6.18 13.73
N ALA A 307 -15.38 6.08 13.34
CA ALA A 307 -14.86 6.75 12.16
C ALA A 307 -15.56 6.35 10.86
N ILE A 308 -15.91 5.07 10.69
CA ILE A 308 -16.65 4.59 9.52
C ILE A 308 -18.07 5.17 9.49
N LEU A 309 -18.76 5.20 10.64
CA LEU A 309 -20.11 5.77 10.73
C LEU A 309 -20.13 7.28 10.48
N ASP A 310 -19.16 8.01 11.03
CA ASP A 310 -19.06 9.46 10.81
C ASP A 310 -18.69 9.78 9.36
N LEU A 311 -17.83 8.96 8.75
CA LEU A 311 -17.51 9.07 7.33
C LEU A 311 -18.74 8.82 6.46
N ALA A 312 -19.52 7.77 6.75
CA ALA A 312 -20.78 7.49 6.05
C ALA A 312 -21.74 8.68 6.11
N ALA A 313 -21.94 9.23 7.32
CA ALA A 313 -22.78 10.41 7.50
C ALA A 313 -22.25 11.64 6.73
N HIS A 314 -20.93 11.81 6.65
CA HIS A 314 -20.29 12.89 5.89
C HIS A 314 -20.50 12.75 4.38
N VAL A 315 -20.48 11.53 3.84
CA VAL A 315 -20.69 11.26 2.40
C VAL A 315 -22.15 11.05 2.03
N GLY A 316 -23.06 11.06 3.00
CA GLY A 316 -24.51 11.03 2.79
C GLY A 316 -25.13 9.63 2.67
N LEU A 317 -24.53 8.63 3.34
CA LEU A 317 -25.09 7.28 3.49
C LEU A 317 -25.95 7.15 4.75
#